data_AF-A0A962DPN1-F1
#
_entry.id   AF-A0A962DPN1-F1
#
_cell.length_a   1.000
_cell.length_b   1.000
_cell.length_c   1.000
_cell.angle_alpha   90.00
_cell.angle_beta   90.00
_cell.angle_gamma   90.00
#
_symmetry.space_group_name_H-M   'P 1'
#
loop_
_entity.id
_entity.type
_entity.pdbx_description
1 polymer ?
#
loop_
_entity_poly.entity_id
_entity_poly.type
_entity_poly.pdbx_seq_one_letter_code
_entity_poly.pdbx_strand_id
1 'polypeptide(L)'
;LIAAFIFVPWLAARVKPKMAQLKAAADREHRQSVVIGRVYDRLISPIMNSRLLGFITLIAIIGAMLFAVALFPLGRVAFKMLPFDNKSEMQVVIDMPAGTDLFATANLARRLGAELKKIPEVVAYQTYVGTSSPFNFNGLVRHYFMRQEPWQADIAVQLQDKHKRKRSSHDIATL
;
A
#
# COMPACT_ATOMS: atom_id res chain seq x y z
N LEU A 1 -1.52 -15.81 -22.19
CA LEU A 1 -1.10 -15.89 -23.61
C LEU A 1 -1.96 -16.87 -24.42
N ILE A 2 -2.06 -18.15 -24.03
CA ILE A 2 -2.85 -19.19 -24.74
C ILE A 2 -4.31 -18.75 -25.01
N ALA A 3 -4.96 -18.14 -24.02
CA ALA A 3 -6.33 -17.66 -24.18
C ALA A 3 -6.48 -16.60 -25.29
N ALA A 4 -5.52 -15.68 -25.44
CA ALA A 4 -5.58 -14.67 -26.48
C ALA A 4 -5.44 -15.28 -27.88
N PHE A 5 -4.56 -16.27 -28.06
CA PHE A 5 -4.33 -16.90 -29.37
C PHE A 5 -5.43 -17.87 -29.80
N ILE A 6 -6.17 -18.47 -28.87
CA ILE A 6 -7.26 -19.41 -29.19
C ILE A 6 -8.61 -18.68 -29.26
N PHE A 7 -8.94 -17.88 -28.26
CA PHE A 7 -10.28 -17.28 -28.15
C PHE A 7 -10.47 -16.05 -29.04
N VAL A 8 -9.45 -15.21 -29.26
CA VAL A 8 -9.61 -14.00 -30.10
C VAL A 8 -9.93 -14.37 -31.56
N PRO A 9 -9.19 -15.26 -32.25
CA PRO A 9 -9.55 -15.64 -33.62
C PRO A 9 -10.86 -16.44 -33.70
N TRP A 10 -11.15 -17.32 -32.73
CA TRP A 10 -12.44 -18.04 -32.67
C TRP A 10 -13.63 -17.10 -32.52
N LEU A 11 -13.52 -16.11 -31.63
CA LEU A 11 -14.56 -15.10 -31.39
C LEU A 11 -14.69 -14.16 -32.59
N ALA A 12 -13.57 -13.71 -33.17
CA ALA A 12 -13.57 -12.88 -34.38
C ALA A 12 -14.21 -13.60 -35.58
N ALA A 13 -14.00 -14.91 -35.72
CA ALA A 13 -14.65 -15.72 -36.75
C ALA A 13 -16.17 -15.85 -36.53
N ARG A 14 -16.62 -15.89 -35.27
CA ARG A 14 -18.04 -16.03 -34.91
C ARG A 14 -18.81 -14.72 -34.97
N VAL A 15 -18.16 -13.58 -34.72
CA VAL A 15 -18.74 -12.23 -34.73
C VAL A 15 -18.29 -11.47 -35.99
N LYS A 16 -18.38 -12.11 -37.17
CA LYS A 16 -17.90 -11.51 -38.42
C LYS A 16 -18.85 -10.38 -38.87
N PRO A 17 -18.41 -9.10 -38.87
CA PRO A 17 -19.24 -7.98 -39.33
C PRO A 17 -19.47 -8.09 -40.84
N LYS A 18 -20.49 -7.39 -41.34
CA LYS A 18 -20.73 -7.29 -42.79
C LYS A 18 -19.51 -6.67 -43.48
N MET A 19 -19.14 -7.15 -44.68
CA MET A 19 -17.95 -6.67 -45.41
C MET A 19 -17.94 -5.15 -45.62
N ALA A 20 -19.11 -4.53 -45.81
CA ALA A 20 -19.23 -3.07 -45.92
C ALA A 20 -18.83 -2.34 -44.62
N GLN A 21 -19.13 -2.90 -43.45
CA GLN A 21 -18.75 -2.34 -42.15
C GLN A 21 -17.24 -2.50 -41.90
N LEU A 22 -16.66 -3.64 -42.27
CA LEU A 22 -15.21 -3.85 -42.17
C LEU A 22 -14.43 -2.90 -43.08
N LYS A 23 -14.90 -2.67 -44.31
CA LYS A 23 -14.27 -1.74 -45.24
C LYS A 23 -14.35 -0.30 -44.71
N ALA A 24 -15.51 0.12 -44.22
CA ALA A 24 -15.67 1.44 -43.58
C ALA A 24 -14.82 1.60 -42.31
N ALA A 25 -14.64 0.54 -41.51
CA ALA A 25 -13.76 0.53 -40.35
C ALA A 25 -12.28 0.61 -40.76
N ALA A 26 -11.85 -0.17 -41.75
CA ALA A 26 -10.49 -0.13 -42.30
C ALA A 26 -10.15 1.24 -42.91
N ASP A 27 -11.09 1.87 -43.63
CA ASP A 27 -10.89 3.21 -44.19
C ASP A 27 -10.82 4.30 -43.09
N ARG A 28 -11.51 4.10 -41.95
CA ARG A 28 -11.38 4.99 -40.78
C ARG A 28 -10.04 4.78 -40.08
N GLU A 29 -9.65 3.53 -39.86
CA GLU A 29 -8.37 3.17 -39.25
C GLU A 29 -7.19 3.65 -40.09
N HIS A 30 -7.25 3.50 -41.41
CA HIS A 30 -6.23 4.00 -42.33
C HIS A 30 -6.11 5.53 -42.29
N ARG A 31 -7.23 6.25 -42.26
CA ARG A 31 -7.20 7.71 -42.09
C ARG A 31 -6.59 8.11 -40.75
N GLN A 32 -6.94 7.41 -39.68
CA GLN A 32 -6.38 7.66 -38.35
C GLN A 32 -4.88 7.35 -38.29
N SER A 33 -4.43 6.23 -38.87
CA SER A 33 -3.04 5.83 -38.89
C SER A 33 -2.18 6.78 -39.73
N VAL A 34 -2.70 7.30 -40.86
CA VAL A 34 -2.03 8.33 -41.65
C VAL A 34 -1.86 9.64 -40.87
N VAL A 35 -2.88 10.05 -40.10
CA VAL A 35 -2.78 11.25 -39.25
C VAL A 35 -1.75 11.04 -38.14
N ILE A 36 -1.82 9.92 -37.43
CA ILE A 36 -0.87 9.57 -36.36
C ILE A 36 0.55 9.48 -36.92
N GLY A 37 0.73 8.78 -38.05
CA GLY A 37 2.02 8.62 -38.72
C GLY A 37 2.63 9.95 -39.13
N ARG A 38 1.82 10.87 -39.68
CA ARG A 38 2.30 12.21 -40.04
C ARG A 38 2.77 13.02 -38.83
N VAL A 39 2.08 12.91 -37.70
CA VAL A 39 2.48 13.60 -36.45
C VAL A 39 3.75 12.95 -35.88
N TYR A 40 3.79 11.61 -35.88
CA TYR A 40 4.95 10.84 -35.43
C TYR A 40 6.20 11.19 -36.25
N ASP A 41 6.12 11.14 -37.58
CA ASP A 41 7.24 11.48 -38.46
C ASP A 41 7.67 12.93 -38.26
N ARG A 42 6.73 13.87 -38.11
CA ARG A 42 7.06 15.27 -37.84
C ARG A 42 7.80 15.48 -36.53
N LEU A 43 7.54 14.66 -35.50
CA LEU A 43 8.20 14.77 -34.19
C LEU A 43 9.51 13.99 -34.12
N ILE A 44 9.53 12.79 -34.69
CA ILE A 44 10.65 11.84 -34.55
C ILE A 44 11.69 12.01 -35.65
N SER A 45 11.30 12.29 -36.90
CA SER A 45 12.26 12.46 -38.01
C SER A 45 13.29 13.57 -37.75
N PRO A 46 12.95 14.75 -37.17
CA PRO A 46 13.96 15.77 -36.83
C PRO A 46 14.96 15.29 -35.77
N ILE A 47 14.50 14.50 -34.79
CA ILE A 47 15.33 13.92 -33.72
C ILE A 47 16.29 12.87 -34.31
N MET A 48 15.81 12.05 -35.25
CA MET A 48 16.61 11.00 -35.90
C MET A 48 17.61 11.56 -36.91
N ASN A 49 17.25 12.59 -37.66
CA ASN A 49 18.07 13.13 -38.74
C ASN A 49 19.15 14.13 -38.27
N SER A 50 19.04 14.65 -37.04
CA SER A 50 20.00 15.58 -36.46
C SER A 50 20.64 15.00 -35.21
N ARG A 51 21.97 14.84 -35.25
CA ARG A 51 22.76 14.39 -34.08
C ARG A 51 22.59 15.30 -32.87
N LEU A 52 22.43 16.60 -33.09
CA LEU A 52 22.27 17.60 -32.03
C LEU A 52 20.91 17.49 -31.35
N LEU A 53 19.82 17.35 -32.12
CA LEU A 53 18.48 17.15 -31.56
C LEU A 53 18.36 15.80 -30.84
N GLY A 54 18.97 14.75 -31.39
CA GLY A 54 19.08 13.44 -30.72
C GLY A 54 19.78 13.55 -29.36
N PHE A 55 20.92 14.25 -29.31
CA PHE A 55 21.68 14.44 -28.06
C PHE A 55 20.93 15.29 -27.02
N ILE A 56 20.28 16.37 -27.44
CA ILE A 56 19.43 17.19 -26.56
C ILE A 56 18.29 16.36 -25.99
N THR A 57 17.64 15.54 -26.82
CA THR A 57 16.53 14.68 -26.39
C THR A 57 17.01 13.64 -25.37
N LEU A 58 18.18 13.03 -25.60
CA LEU A 58 18.79 12.10 -24.66
C LEU A 58 19.08 12.76 -23.30
N ILE A 59 19.72 13.94 -23.30
CA ILE A 59 20.00 14.69 -22.07
C ILE A 59 18.69 15.08 -21.37
N ALA A 60 17.66 15.48 -22.11
CA ALA A 60 16.37 15.84 -21.54
C ALA A 60 15.71 14.63 -20.84
N ILE A 61 15.76 13.44 -21.44
CA ILE A 61 15.25 12.20 -20.83
C ILE A 61 16.02 11.87 -19.55
N ILE A 62 17.35 11.91 -19.60
CA ILE A 62 18.21 11.64 -18.44
C ILE A 62 17.94 12.67 -17.34
N GLY A 63 17.85 13.96 -17.70
CA GLY A 63 17.54 15.04 -16.77
C GLY A 63 16.17 14.90 -16.12
N ALA A 64 15.14 14.54 -16.89
CA ALA A 64 13.80 14.28 -16.37
C ALA A 64 13.78 13.07 -15.42
N MET A 65 14.53 12.02 -15.74
CA MET A 65 14.70 10.85 -14.86
C MET A 65 15.40 11.23 -13.55
N LEU A 66 16.52 11.94 -13.63
CA LEU A 66 17.26 12.39 -12.44
C LEU A 66 16.42 13.34 -11.58
N PHE A 67 15.66 14.23 -12.21
CA PHE A 67 14.72 15.11 -11.53
C PHE A 67 13.66 14.29 -10.77
N ALA A 68 13.02 13.33 -11.43
CA ALA A 68 12.01 12.46 -10.81
C ALA A 68 12.58 11.68 -9.61
N VAL A 69 13.80 11.15 -9.74
CA VAL A 69 14.47 10.43 -8.64
C VAL A 69 14.85 11.37 -7.50
N ALA A 70 15.31 12.59 -7.80
CA ALA A 70 15.72 13.57 -6.80
C ALA A 70 14.56 14.03 -5.90
N LEU A 71 13.31 13.99 -6.38
CA LEU A 71 12.13 14.31 -5.55
C LEU A 71 12.01 13.43 -4.30
N PHE A 72 12.59 12.22 -4.33
CA PHE A 72 12.54 11.27 -3.22
C PHE A 72 13.38 11.70 -2.01
N PRO A 73 14.72 11.91 -2.11
CA PRO A 73 15.52 12.43 -1.00
C PRO A 73 15.14 13.87 -0.61
N LEU A 74 14.58 14.65 -1.53
CA LEU A 74 14.11 16.03 -1.26
C LEU A 74 12.81 16.09 -0.43
N GLY A 75 12.22 14.94 -0.07
CA GLY A 75 11.01 14.88 0.75
C GLY A 75 9.76 15.48 0.11
N ARG A 76 9.79 15.74 -1.21
CA ARG A 76 8.67 16.32 -1.98
C ARG A 76 7.57 15.29 -2.27
N VAL A 77 7.85 14.01 -2.06
CA VAL A 77 6.89 12.91 -2.16
C VAL A 77 6.84 12.20 -0.80
N ALA A 78 5.70 12.30 -0.12
CA ALA A 78 5.50 11.62 1.15
C ALA A 78 5.47 10.11 0.94
N PHE A 79 6.48 9.40 1.44
CA PHE A 79 6.51 7.95 1.41
C PHE A 79 5.63 7.40 2.54
N LYS A 80 4.54 6.73 2.17
CA LYS A 80 3.73 5.96 3.12
C LYS A 80 3.62 4.53 2.59
N MET A 81 4.24 3.57 3.27
CA MET A 81 4.29 2.18 2.81
C MET A 81 2.89 1.56 2.71
N LEU A 82 2.01 1.85 3.67
CA LEU A 82 0.60 1.48 3.65
C LEU A 82 -0.20 2.51 4.47
N PRO A 83 -1.44 2.87 4.06
CA PRO A 83 -2.31 3.69 4.90
C PRO A 83 -2.56 2.98 6.23
N PHE A 84 -2.70 3.76 7.31
CA PHE A 84 -3.04 3.19 8.61
C PHE A 84 -4.44 2.57 8.53
N ASP A 85 -4.57 1.33 8.97
CA ASP A 85 -5.86 0.65 9.04
C ASP A 85 -6.62 1.11 10.29
N ASN A 86 -7.94 1.20 10.18
CA ASN A 86 -8.83 1.52 11.29
C ASN A 86 -9.50 0.25 11.80
N LYS A 87 -8.91 -0.34 12.84
CA LYS A 87 -9.36 -1.61 13.43
C LYS A 87 -10.04 -1.40 14.79
N SER A 88 -10.91 -2.32 15.17
CA SER A 88 -11.54 -2.33 16.50
C SER A 88 -10.67 -3.03 17.55
N GLU A 89 -9.44 -3.40 17.20
CA GLU A 89 -8.45 -4.04 18.06
C GLU A 89 -7.20 -3.16 18.14
N MET A 90 -6.61 -3.09 19.33
CA MET A 90 -5.33 -2.43 19.59
C MET A 90 -4.54 -3.30 20.57
N GLN A 91 -3.22 -3.29 20.46
CA GLN A 91 -2.34 -4.02 21.36
C GLN A 91 -1.31 -3.05 21.95
N VAL A 92 -1.19 -3.05 23.28
CA VAL A 92 -0.11 -2.36 23.98
C VAL A 92 0.92 -3.40 24.38
N VAL A 93 2.16 -3.20 23.95
CA VAL A 93 3.29 -4.10 24.23
C VAL A 93 4.16 -3.45 25.30
N ILE A 94 4.48 -4.20 26.35
CA ILE A 94 5.27 -3.75 27.50
C ILE A 94 6.55 -4.56 27.56
N ASP A 95 7.68 -3.86 27.49
CA ASP A 95 9.01 -4.42 27.67
C ASP A 95 9.67 -3.75 28.90
N MET A 96 9.73 -4.49 30.01
CA MET A 96 10.48 -4.09 31.21
C MET A 96 11.96 -4.46 31.04
N PRO A 97 12.87 -3.85 31.83
CA PRO A 97 14.27 -4.27 31.86
C PRO A 97 14.42 -5.79 32.09
N ALA A 98 15.34 -6.43 31.37
CA ALA A 98 15.56 -7.86 31.49
C ALA A 98 15.89 -8.26 32.95
N GLY A 99 15.32 -9.36 33.42
CA GLY A 99 15.40 -9.80 34.81
C GLY A 99 14.36 -9.15 35.76
N THR A 100 13.48 -8.27 35.26
CA THR A 100 12.37 -7.75 36.07
C THR A 100 11.42 -8.89 36.47
N ASP A 101 11.00 -8.89 37.73
CA ASP A 101 10.07 -9.87 38.29
C ASP A 101 8.69 -9.81 37.63
N LEU A 102 8.06 -10.98 37.47
CA LEU A 102 6.74 -11.13 36.86
C LEU A 102 5.68 -10.27 37.56
N PHE A 103 5.72 -10.20 38.90
CA PHE A 103 4.74 -9.43 39.67
C PHE A 103 4.89 -7.92 39.47
N ALA A 104 6.12 -7.43 39.24
CA ALA A 104 6.35 -6.03 38.90
C ALA A 104 5.76 -5.69 37.52
N THR A 105 6.01 -6.54 36.52
CA THR A 105 5.42 -6.41 35.18
C THR A 105 3.90 -6.50 35.23
N ALA A 106 3.34 -7.43 36.00
CA ALA A 106 1.89 -7.60 36.16
C ALA A 106 1.24 -6.37 36.81
N ASN A 107 1.88 -5.78 37.82
CA ASN A 107 1.41 -4.57 38.45
C ASN A 107 1.39 -3.38 37.48
N LEU A 108 2.43 -3.23 36.65
CA LEU A 108 2.46 -2.20 35.61
C LEU A 108 1.36 -2.43 34.57
N ALA A 109 1.24 -3.64 34.02
CA ALA A 109 0.23 -3.98 33.01
C ALA A 109 -1.19 -3.72 33.54
N ARG A 110 -1.47 -4.06 34.81
CA ARG A 110 -2.75 -3.77 35.47
C ARG A 110 -3.02 -2.27 35.58
N ARG A 111 -2.03 -1.48 36.00
CA ARG A 111 -2.15 -0.02 36.11
C ARG A 111 -2.42 0.62 34.75
N LEU A 112 -1.67 0.22 33.71
CA LEU A 112 -1.88 0.69 32.35
C LEU A 112 -3.26 0.30 31.82
N GLY A 113 -3.71 -0.94 32.05
CA GLY A 113 -5.07 -1.37 31.73
C GLY A 113 -6.15 -0.52 32.38
N ALA A 114 -5.97 -0.14 33.65
CA ALA A 114 -6.90 0.73 34.36
C ALA A 114 -6.96 2.15 33.78
N GLU A 115 -5.83 2.70 33.32
CA GLU A 115 -5.80 3.98 32.61
C GLU A 115 -6.44 3.89 31.22
N LEU A 116 -6.17 2.81 30.47
CA LEU A 116 -6.79 2.57 29.16
C LEU A 116 -8.31 2.50 29.25
N LYS A 117 -8.86 1.93 30.34
CA LYS A 117 -10.31 1.87 30.56
C LYS A 117 -10.97 3.25 30.71
N LYS A 118 -10.21 4.30 31.02
CA LYS A 118 -10.75 5.67 31.10
C LYS A 118 -11.00 6.27 29.71
N ILE A 119 -10.45 5.69 28.65
CA ILE A 119 -10.67 6.10 27.27
C ILE A 119 -12.07 5.64 26.83
N PRO A 120 -12.95 6.54 26.36
CA PRO A 120 -14.35 6.20 26.11
C PRO A 120 -14.57 5.18 24.98
N GLU A 121 -13.63 5.08 24.04
CA GLU A 121 -13.70 4.10 22.95
C GLU A 121 -13.26 2.69 23.38
N VAL A 122 -12.66 2.51 24.56
CA VAL A 122 -12.22 1.19 25.04
C VAL A 122 -13.40 0.44 25.64
N VAL A 123 -13.74 -0.70 25.04
CA VAL A 123 -14.86 -1.57 25.49
C VAL A 123 -14.37 -2.58 26.52
N ALA A 124 -13.22 -3.19 26.25
CA ALA A 124 -12.62 -4.19 27.12
C ALA A 124 -11.10 -4.23 26.91
N TYR A 125 -10.38 -4.77 27.88
CA TYR A 125 -8.98 -5.11 27.73
C TYR A 125 -8.66 -6.40 28.47
N GLN A 126 -7.64 -7.11 28.01
CA GLN A 126 -7.10 -8.30 28.64
C GLN A 126 -5.58 -8.19 28.72
N THR A 127 -5.02 -8.46 29.89
CA THR A 127 -3.57 -8.45 30.11
C THR A 127 -3.01 -9.87 30.06
N TYR A 128 -1.87 -10.03 29.41
CA TYR A 128 -1.05 -11.24 29.34
C TYR A 128 0.34 -10.87 29.84
N VAL A 129 0.85 -11.55 30.87
CA VAL A 129 2.10 -11.19 31.55
C VAL A 129 2.96 -12.44 31.63
N GLY A 130 4.24 -12.34 31.24
CA GLY A 130 5.10 -13.52 31.11
C GLY A 130 4.70 -14.43 29.95
N THR A 131 3.78 -13.99 29.09
CA THR A 131 3.23 -14.76 27.98
C THR A 131 2.65 -13.82 26.93
N SER A 132 2.47 -14.33 25.71
CA SER A 132 1.96 -13.56 24.57
C SER A 132 0.45 -13.53 24.54
N SER A 133 -0.11 -12.45 23.98
CA SER A 133 -1.54 -12.40 23.65
C SER A 133 -1.88 -13.34 22.48
N PRO A 134 -3.16 -13.74 22.30
CA PRO A 134 -3.62 -14.49 21.13
C PRO A 134 -3.19 -13.86 19.80
N PHE A 135 -3.02 -14.70 18.78
CA PHE A 135 -2.54 -14.28 17.46
C PHE A 135 -3.45 -13.22 16.82
N ASN A 136 -2.87 -12.07 16.50
CA ASN A 136 -3.44 -11.06 15.61
C ASN A 136 -2.48 -10.83 14.43
N PHE A 137 -2.89 -10.03 13.43
CA PHE A 137 -2.07 -9.81 12.23
C PHE A 137 -0.71 -9.18 12.54
N ASN A 138 -0.67 -8.20 13.46
CA ASN A 138 0.58 -7.52 13.84
C ASN A 138 1.54 -8.49 14.56
N GLY A 139 1.02 -9.27 15.49
CA GLY A 139 1.77 -10.28 16.23
C GLY A 139 2.30 -11.42 15.35
N LEU A 140 1.62 -11.76 14.24
CA LEU A 140 2.15 -12.69 13.25
C LEU A 140 3.35 -12.12 12.49
N VAL A 141 3.27 -10.87 12.04
CA VAL A 141 4.35 -10.20 11.29
C VAL A 141 5.57 -9.93 12.18
N ARG A 142 5.34 -9.61 13.47
CA ARG A 142 6.40 -9.27 14.44
C ARG A 142 6.82 -10.43 15.35
N HIS A 143 6.27 -11.62 15.14
CA HIS A 143 6.51 -12.81 15.94
C HIS A 143 6.28 -12.64 17.46
N TYR A 144 5.27 -11.86 17.85
CA TYR A 144 4.95 -11.61 19.27
C TYR A 144 4.50 -12.84 20.04
N PHE A 145 4.06 -13.89 19.35
CA PHE A 145 3.76 -15.19 19.95
C PHE A 145 4.97 -15.86 20.62
N MET A 146 6.19 -15.42 20.32
CA MET A 146 7.42 -15.90 20.96
C MET A 146 7.72 -15.21 22.30
N ARG A 147 6.96 -14.17 22.69
CA ARG A 147 7.16 -13.44 23.96
C ARG A 147 6.71 -14.30 25.13
N GLN A 148 7.64 -14.71 25.99
CA GLN A 148 7.38 -15.62 27.13
C GLN A 148 8.23 -15.28 28.37
N GLU A 149 8.87 -14.10 28.40
CA GLU A 149 9.74 -13.71 29.51
C GLU A 149 8.98 -12.98 30.63
N PRO A 150 9.35 -13.12 31.92
CA PRO A 150 8.68 -12.46 33.05
C PRO A 150 8.60 -10.92 32.97
N TRP A 151 9.54 -10.30 32.28
CA TRP A 151 9.62 -8.85 32.05
C TRP A 151 8.86 -8.38 30.79
N GLN A 152 8.14 -9.29 30.11
CA GLN A 152 7.30 -8.98 28.95
C GLN A 152 5.82 -9.06 29.33
N ALA A 153 5.02 -8.14 28.81
CA ALA A 153 3.57 -8.22 28.88
C ALA A 153 2.90 -7.61 27.64
N ASP A 154 1.71 -8.10 27.34
CA ASP A 154 0.86 -7.60 26.27
C ASP A 154 -0.52 -7.24 26.86
N ILE A 155 -1.10 -6.11 26.43
CA ILE A 155 -2.48 -5.74 26.73
C ILE A 155 -3.26 -5.75 25.42
N ALA A 156 -4.15 -6.72 25.26
CA ALA A 156 -5.10 -6.77 24.15
C ALA A 156 -6.29 -5.85 24.47
N VAL A 157 -6.48 -4.80 23.68
CA VAL A 157 -7.50 -3.77 23.87
C VAL A 157 -8.55 -3.89 22.78
N GLN A 158 -9.81 -4.04 23.19
CA GLN A 158 -10.96 -4.01 22.30
C GLN A 158 -11.54 -2.59 22.30
N LEU A 159 -11.56 -1.98 21.12
CA LEU A 159 -12.21 -0.71 20.88
C LEU A 159 -13.65 -0.91 20.42
N GLN A 160 -14.44 0.16 20.57
CA GLN A 160 -15.75 0.27 19.97
C GLN A 160 -15.65 0.13 18.44
N ASP A 161 -16.71 -0.40 17.83
CA ASP A 161 -16.79 -0.56 16.38
C ASP A 161 -16.43 0.74 15.65
N LYS A 162 -15.63 0.64 14.60
CA LYS A 162 -15.15 1.78 13.80
C LYS A 162 -16.27 2.68 13.26
N HIS A 163 -17.49 2.18 13.10
CA HIS A 163 -18.66 2.96 12.66
C HIS A 163 -19.37 3.69 13.80
N LYS A 164 -19.06 3.36 15.06
CA LYS A 164 -19.68 3.94 16.26
C LYS A 164 -18.77 4.94 16.98
N ARG A 165 -17.51 5.09 16.55
CA ARG A 165 -16.54 6.04 17.10
C ARG A 165 -16.04 7.02 16.04
N LYS A 166 -15.72 8.24 16.45
CA LYS A 166 -15.19 9.31 15.56
C LYS A 166 -13.69 9.21 15.34
N ARG A 167 -12.92 8.89 16.39
CA ARG A 167 -11.46 8.76 16.32
C ARG A 167 -11.08 7.43 15.71
N SER A 168 -10.05 7.40 14.85
CA SER A 168 -9.49 6.15 14.34
C SER A 168 -8.69 5.41 15.42
N SER A 169 -8.40 4.13 15.23
CA SER A 169 -7.56 3.38 16.17
C SER A 169 -6.16 3.98 16.28
N HIS A 170 -5.66 4.56 15.19
CA HIS A 170 -4.37 5.25 15.19
C HIS A 170 -4.42 6.54 16.02
N ASP A 171 -5.45 7.36 15.86
CA ASP A 171 -5.61 8.60 16.63
C ASP A 171 -5.71 8.33 18.13
N ILE A 172 -6.37 7.22 18.50
CA ILE A 172 -6.47 6.77 19.90
C ILE A 172 -5.11 6.30 20.42
N ALA A 173 -4.27 5.68 19.59
CA ALA A 173 -2.95 5.19 20.00
C ALA A 173 -1.92 6.30 20.17
N THR A 174 -2.13 7.47 19.56
CA THR A 174 -1.23 8.63 19.62
C THR A 174 -1.58 9.64 20.72
N LEU A 175 -2.59 9.35 21.55
CA LEU A 175 -2.92 10.13 22.75
C LEU A 175 -1.84 9.97 23.82
#